data_AF-A0A2D7RPB0-F1
#
_entry.id   AF-A0A2D7RPB0-F1
#
_cell.length_a   1.000
_cell.length_b   1.000
_cell.length_c   1.000
_cell.angle_alpha   90.00
_cell.angle_beta   90.00
_cell.angle_gamma   90.00
#
_symmetry.space_group_name_H-M   'P 1'
#
loop_
_entity.id
_entity.type
_entity.pdbx_description
1 polymer ?
#
loop_
_entity_poly.entity_id
_entity_poly.type
_entity_poly.pdbx_seq_one_letter_code
_entity_poly.pdbx_strand_id
1 'polypeptide(L)'
;MLKKKDFKTRLEIENEKMKSKDHENKENRGLFFGNAFRLGTELVAAVVVGTIIGFILDNWFDTKPVFILIFFFVGFAAGILNVVRTAKNMQKKD
;
A
#
# COMPACT_ATOMS: atom_id res chain seq x y z
N MET A 1 42.22 -5.35 34.26
CA MET A 1 41.93 -6.10 33.02
C MET A 1 40.46 -6.54 32.93
N LEU A 2 39.85 -7.01 34.02
CA LEU A 2 38.45 -7.48 34.08
C LEU A 2 37.39 -6.42 33.68
N LYS A 3 37.50 -5.19 34.19
CA LYS A 3 36.57 -4.08 33.91
C LYS A 3 36.40 -3.73 32.41
N LYS A 4 37.41 -4.02 31.58
CA LYS A 4 37.40 -3.72 30.14
C LYS A 4 36.64 -4.78 29.32
N LYS A 5 36.53 -6.01 29.84
CA LYS A 5 35.80 -7.12 29.20
C LYS A 5 34.29 -6.95 29.38
N ASP A 6 33.82 -6.67 30.60
CA ASP A 6 32.38 -6.42 30.87
C ASP A 6 31.81 -5.25 30.07
N PHE A 7 32.62 -4.20 29.87
CA PHE A 7 32.23 -3.05 29.07
C PHE A 7 32.08 -3.38 27.58
N LYS A 8 33.02 -4.16 27.01
CA LYS A 8 32.92 -4.61 25.61
C LYS A 8 31.72 -5.51 25.38
N THR A 9 31.47 -6.46 26.28
CA THR A 9 30.32 -7.38 26.18
C THR A 9 28.99 -6.62 26.16
N ARG A 10 28.84 -5.59 27.01
CA ARG A 10 27.64 -4.75 27.03
C ARG A 10 27.47 -3.93 25.75
N LEU A 11 28.57 -3.37 25.22
CA LEU A 11 28.55 -2.63 23.95
C LEU A 11 28.18 -3.51 22.76
N GLU A 12 28.66 -4.75 22.73
CA GLU A 12 28.40 -5.70 21.65
C GLU A 12 26.94 -6.15 21.67
N ILE A 13 26.37 -6.41 22.85
CA ILE A 13 24.94 -6.70 23.04
C ILE A 13 24.06 -5.51 22.64
N GLU A 14 24.47 -4.27 22.97
CA GLU A 14 23.73 -3.06 22.58
C GLU A 14 23.78 -2.85 21.05
N ASN A 15 24.95 -3.08 20.44
CA ASN A 15 25.12 -2.98 18.99
C ASN A 15 24.30 -4.03 18.24
N GLU A 16 24.29 -5.28 18.70
CA GLU A 16 23.47 -6.36 18.14
C GLU A 16 21.97 -6.01 18.24
N LYS A 17 21.52 -5.50 19.39
CA LYS A 17 20.14 -5.01 19.60
C LYS A 17 19.78 -3.81 18.73
N MET A 18 20.72 -2.90 18.51
CA MET A 18 20.54 -1.74 17.62
C MET A 18 20.45 -2.19 16.16
N LYS A 19 21.29 -3.14 15.75
CA LYS A 19 21.28 -3.71 14.40
C LYS A 19 19.97 -4.46 14.13
N SER A 20 19.52 -5.30 15.07
CA SER A 20 18.24 -6.01 14.94
C SER A 20 17.06 -5.05 14.90
N LYS A 21 17.04 -4.00 15.74
CA LYS A 21 16.03 -2.93 15.68
C LYS A 21 16.04 -2.14 14.38
N ASP A 22 17.19 -1.82 13.80
CA ASP A 22 17.27 -1.11 12.51
C ASP A 22 16.76 -1.98 11.36
N HIS A 23 17.11 -3.28 11.36
CA HIS A 23 16.60 -4.25 10.40
C HIS A 23 15.07 -4.41 10.52
N GLU A 24 14.55 -4.61 11.74
CA GLU A 24 13.12 -4.70 12.01
C GLU A 24 12.39 -3.41 11.59
N ASN A 25 12.95 -2.23 11.89
CA ASN A 25 12.34 -0.96 11.51
C ASN A 25 12.34 -0.74 9.99
N LYS A 26 13.40 -1.14 9.29
CA LYS A 26 13.45 -1.09 7.81
C LYS A 26 12.47 -2.06 7.17
N GLU A 27 12.36 -3.28 7.69
CA GLU A 27 11.41 -4.28 7.21
C GLU A 27 9.97 -3.81 7.40
N ASN A 28 9.63 -3.35 8.60
CA ASN A 28 8.33 -2.77 8.89
C ASN A 28 8.01 -1.59 7.96
N ARG A 29 8.93 -0.63 7.79
CA ARG A 29 8.75 0.49 6.84
C ARG A 29 8.51 -0.02 5.42
N GLY A 30 9.29 -1.00 4.95
CA GLY A 30 9.13 -1.61 3.63
C GLY A 30 7.74 -2.22 3.43
N LEU A 31 7.25 -2.96 4.43
CA LEU A 31 5.90 -3.54 4.46
C LEU A 31 4.81 -2.45 4.43
N PHE A 32 4.94 -1.40 5.25
CA PHE A 32 3.99 -0.27 5.25
C PHE A 32 3.92 0.43 3.89
N PHE A 33 5.08 0.73 3.28
CA PHE A 33 5.14 1.36 1.96
C PHE A 33 4.58 0.45 0.87
N GLY A 34 4.90 -0.85 0.90
CA GLY A 34 4.36 -1.82 -0.06
C GLY A 34 2.83 -1.91 0.01
N ASN A 35 2.28 -1.94 1.23
CA ASN A 35 0.83 -1.97 1.44
C ASN A 35 0.16 -0.67 0.99
N ALA A 36 0.73 0.49 1.33
CA ALA A 36 0.21 1.78 0.89
C ALA A 36 0.22 1.91 -0.65
N PHE A 37 1.31 1.49 -1.29
CA PHE A 37 1.42 1.50 -2.75
C PHE A 37 0.39 0.59 -3.40
N ARG A 38 0.22 -0.63 -2.88
CA ARG A 38 -0.80 -1.57 -3.36
C ARG A 38 -2.22 -1.00 -3.28
N LEU A 39 -2.58 -0.38 -2.15
CA LEU A 39 -3.91 0.23 -1.99
C LEU A 39 -4.10 1.39 -2.98
N GLY A 40 -3.07 2.21 -3.16
CA GLY A 40 -3.08 3.30 -4.14
C GLY A 40 -3.25 2.80 -5.58
N THR A 41 -2.50 1.76 -5.97
CA THR A 41 -2.60 1.20 -7.33
C THR A 41 -3.91 0.46 -7.56
N GLU A 42 -4.48 -0.23 -6.56
CA GLU A 42 -5.82 -0.84 -6.66
C GLU A 42 -6.90 0.22 -6.94
N LEU A 43 -6.85 1.37 -6.25
CA LEU A 43 -7.77 2.48 -6.47
C LEU A 43 -7.61 3.08 -7.87
N VAL A 44 -6.38 3.45 -8.24
CA VAL A 44 -6.10 4.08 -9.56
C VAL A 44 -6.44 3.13 -10.70
N ALA A 45 -6.11 1.84 -10.58
CA ALA A 45 -6.43 0.85 -11.61
C ALA A 45 -7.94 0.73 -11.84
N ALA A 46 -8.76 0.70 -10.78
CA ALA A 46 -10.21 0.62 -10.91
C ALA A 46 -10.80 1.85 -11.63
N VAL A 47 -10.31 3.06 -11.31
CA VAL A 47 -10.72 4.30 -11.97
C VAL A 47 -10.30 4.32 -13.44
N VAL A 48 -9.06 3.95 -13.75
CA VAL A 48 -8.54 3.91 -15.12
C VAL A 48 -9.33 2.91 -15.96
N VAL A 49 -9.57 1.70 -15.46
CA VAL A 49 -10.36 0.68 -16.16
C VAL A 49 -11.79 1.18 -16.42
N GLY A 50 -12.46 1.76 -15.41
CA GLY A 50 -13.79 2.33 -15.58
C GLY A 50 -13.80 3.45 -16.64
N THR A 51 -12.83 4.36 -16.56
CA THR A 51 -12.71 5.48 -17.51
C THR A 51 -12.48 5.00 -18.94
N ILE A 52 -11.62 3.99 -19.15
CA ILE A 52 -11.37 3.39 -20.48
C ILE A 52 -12.65 2.75 -21.02
N ILE A 53 -13.39 2.00 -20.19
CA ILE A 53 -14.67 1.41 -20.58
C ILE A 53 -15.66 2.51 -20.98
N GLY A 54 -15.80 3.54 -20.16
CA GLY A 54 -16.65 4.68 -20.45
C GLY A 54 -16.27 5.38 -21.75
N PHE A 55 -14.97 5.53 -22.03
CA PHE A 55 -14.48 6.14 -23.26
C PHE A 55 -14.83 5.31 -24.51
N ILE A 56 -14.65 3.99 -24.43
CA ILE A 56 -15.02 3.09 -25.54
C ILE A 56 -16.54 3.17 -25.80
N LEU A 57 -17.36 3.21 -24.75
CA LEU A 57 -18.81 3.33 -24.86
C LEU A 57 -19.22 4.69 -25.44
N ASP A 58 -18.63 5.78 -24.96
CA ASP A 58 -18.92 7.11 -25.49
C ASP A 58 -18.60 7.21 -26.98
N ASN A 59 -17.51 6.58 -27.43
CA ASN A 59 -17.14 6.52 -28.85
C ASN A 59 -18.02 5.57 -29.68
N TRP A 60 -18.63 4.55 -29.07
CA TRP A 60 -19.50 3.61 -29.80
C TRP A 60 -20.91 4.14 -30.01
N PHE A 61 -21.42 4.91 -29.04
CA PHE A 61 -22.76 5.49 -29.09
C PHE A 61 -22.79 6.96 -29.56
N ASP A 62 -21.64 7.51 -29.97
CA ASP A 62 -21.46 8.95 -30.27
C ASP A 62 -22.00 9.85 -29.14
N THR A 63 -21.88 9.39 -27.90
CA THR A 63 -22.30 10.18 -26.74
C THR A 63 -21.18 11.13 -26.35
N LYS A 64 -21.59 12.32 -25.90
CA LYS A 64 -20.75 13.23 -25.10
C LYS A 64 -20.16 12.48 -23.90
N PRO A 65 -19.14 12.98 -23.16
CA PRO A 65 -18.43 12.24 -22.09
C PRO A 65 -19.31 11.91 -20.86
N VAL A 66 -20.37 11.15 -21.07
CA VAL A 66 -21.44 10.81 -20.15
C VAL A 66 -21.14 9.44 -19.58
N PHE A 67 -20.84 8.44 -20.43
CA PHE A 67 -20.42 7.13 -19.95
C PHE A 67 -19.07 7.20 -19.25
N ILE A 68 -18.11 7.99 -19.75
CA ILE A 68 -16.85 8.30 -19.03
C ILE A 68 -17.14 8.77 -17.61
N LEU A 69 -18.05 9.73 -17.44
CA LEU A 69 -18.35 10.29 -16.12
C LEU A 69 -19.02 9.25 -15.20
N ILE A 70 -20.00 8.50 -15.72
CA ILE A 70 -20.69 7.45 -14.96
C ILE A 70 -19.70 6.36 -14.55
N PHE A 71 -18.93 5.83 -15.49
CA PHE A 71 -17.97 4.75 -15.23
C PHE A 71 -16.77 5.20 -14.40
N PHE A 72 -16.40 6.48 -14.44
CA PHE A 72 -15.42 7.05 -13.52
C PHE A 72 -15.90 6.92 -12.07
N PHE A 73 -17.14 7.33 -11.76
CA PHE A 73 -17.68 7.20 -10.41
C PHE A 73 -17.89 5.74 -9.99
N VAL A 74 -18.33 4.88 -10.92
CA VAL A 74 -18.43 3.43 -10.67
C VAL A 74 -17.06 2.84 -10.36
N GLY A 75 -16.04 3.17 -11.16
CA GLY A 75 -14.65 2.72 -10.94
C GLY A 75 -14.07 3.24 -9.64
N PHE A 76 -14.34 4.49 -9.29
CA PHE A 76 -13.94 5.10 -8.02
C PHE A 76 -14.59 4.42 -6.81
N ALA A 77 -15.91 4.20 -6.87
CA ALA A 77 -16.64 3.49 -5.82
C ALA A 77 -16.12 2.05 -5.66
N ALA A 78 -15.92 1.32 -6.77
CA ALA A 78 -15.35 -0.02 -6.75
C ALA A 78 -13.93 -0.03 -6.16
N GLY A 79 -13.10 0.95 -6.52
CA GLY A 79 -11.74 1.11 -5.99
C GLY A 79 -11.74 1.34 -4.49
N ILE A 80 -12.58 2.24 -3.97
CA ILE A 80 -12.74 2.46 -2.52
C ILE A 80 -13.18 1.18 -1.83
N LEU A 81 -14.18 0.47 -2.37
CA LEU A 81 -14.67 -0.77 -1.78
C LEU A 81 -13.57 -1.85 -1.70
N ASN A 82 -12.72 -1.95 -2.73
CA ASN A 82 -11.58 -2.85 -2.73
C ASN A 82 -10.54 -2.44 -1.68
N VAL A 83 -10.16 -1.16 -1.62
CA VAL A 83 -9.22 -0.64 -0.62
C VAL A 83 -9.71 -0.90 0.81
N VAL A 84 -10.98 -0.59 1.10
CA VAL A 84 -11.59 -0.82 2.42
C VAL A 84 -11.61 -2.32 2.75
N ARG A 85 -11.93 -3.18 1.78
CA ARG A 85 -11.90 -4.64 1.98
C ARG A 85 -10.49 -5.13 2.27
N THR A 86 -9.49 -4.66 1.52
CA THR A 86 -8.08 -5.00 1.72
C THR A 86 -7.58 -4.54 3.08
N ALA A 87 -7.89 -3.30 3.49
CA ALA A 87 -7.55 -2.78 4.81
C ALA A 87 -8.19 -3.59 5.96
N LYS A 88 -9.48 -3.93 5.83
CA LYS A 88 -10.17 -4.79 6.81
C LYS A 88 -9.54 -6.19 6.90
N ASN A 89 -9.11 -6.75 5.78
CA ASN A 89 -8.47 -8.07 5.74
C ASN A 89 -7.07 -8.05 6.38
N MET A 90 -6.33 -6.94 6.25
CA MET A 90 -5.06 -6.75 6.94
C MET A 90 -5.28 -6.73 8.46
N GLN A 91 -6.25 -5.93 8.92
CA GLN A 91 -6.57 -5.81 10.36
C GLN A 91 -7.10 -7.11 11.00
N LYS A 92 -7.63 -8.05 10.21
CA LYS A 92 -8.16 -9.34 10.69
C LYS A 92 -7.10 -10.46 10.72
N LYS A 93 -5.93 -10.22 10.12
CA LYS A 93 -4.81 -11.17 10.02
C LYS A 93 -3.74 -10.94 11.08
N ASP A 94 -3.78 -9.77 11.73
CA ASP A 94 -3.07 -9.44 12.97
C ASP A 94 -3.90 -9.91 14.18
#